data_AF-A0A3B8Q1Z9-F1
#
_entry.id   AF-A0A3B8Q1Z9-F1
#
_cell.length_a   1.000
_cell.length_b   1.000
_cell.length_c   1.000
_cell.angle_alpha   90.00
_cell.angle_beta   90.00
_cell.angle_gamma   90.00
#
_symmetry.space_group_name_H-M   'P 1'
#
loop_
_entity.id
_entity.type
_entity.pdbx_description
1 polymer ?
#
loop_
_entity_poly.entity_id
_entity_poly.type
_entity_poly.pdbx_seq_one_letter_code
_entity_poly.pdbx_strand_id
1 'polypeptide(L)'
;MNHLAKAVAFLVASLLGQSPCLGAERVFNFATTPLGKMPEGFKAFVAGSGPPANWQVVLADVPSVFQPLLAPTNAPTANQLPVLAQLSQDPTNERFPVLYFDGERYGDFTFTTRFRLVRGAVEQMAGVVFRLQDERNFYVIRASGLGNVRFYKFVAGERSTPIGNDLPIKRNQWYELTVRTVANRIDVLLDGQQAFPTLTDNSFLVGKVGFMTKSDAVSQFLDPKVVYQPLVTVAETLVRDTLEKQPRLLNLRLYGKTSSRSELHVLAAKNPSELGLAGTDVETRVFETNETFLGKNEDEFLVTSPLRDRNGEVIAVVKFFLRPFAGQTEANVAARVLPTVRWMESRLAAAEGLGE
;
A
#
# COMPACT_ATOMS: atom_id res chain seq x y z
N MET A 1 26.64 -61.93 -15.10
CA MET A 1 25.59 -62.64 -14.33
C MET A 1 25.16 -61.75 -13.17
N ASN A 2 23.89 -61.36 -13.18
CA ASN A 2 23.03 -60.90 -12.08
C ASN A 2 23.47 -59.67 -11.27
N HIS A 3 22.88 -58.49 -11.51
CA HIS A 3 21.54 -58.03 -11.08
C HIS A 3 21.62 -57.23 -9.79
N LEU A 4 21.45 -55.90 -9.88
CA LEU A 4 20.37 -55.18 -9.19
C LEU A 4 20.32 -53.73 -9.68
N ALA A 5 19.40 -53.44 -10.60
CA ALA A 5 19.01 -52.09 -10.96
C ALA A 5 18.02 -51.59 -9.89
N LYS A 6 18.39 -50.53 -9.16
CA LYS A 6 17.42 -49.73 -8.40
C LYS A 6 17.02 -48.54 -9.26
N ALA A 7 15.75 -48.52 -9.64
CA ALA A 7 15.12 -47.42 -10.35
C ALA A 7 15.17 -46.16 -9.49
N VAL A 8 15.87 -45.13 -9.97
CA VAL A 8 15.78 -43.77 -9.43
C VAL A 8 14.57 -43.13 -10.10
N ALA A 9 13.48 -42.99 -9.35
CA ALA A 9 12.30 -42.26 -9.80
C ALA A 9 12.64 -40.77 -9.90
N PHE A 10 12.50 -40.21 -11.10
CA PHE A 10 12.53 -38.79 -11.36
C PHE A 10 11.33 -38.12 -10.66
N LEU A 11 11.58 -37.38 -9.58
CA LEU A 11 10.62 -36.41 -9.06
C LEU A 11 10.88 -35.09 -9.79
N VAL A 12 10.21 -34.90 -10.93
CA VAL A 12 10.13 -33.58 -11.57
C VAL A 12 9.19 -32.75 -10.71
N ALA A 13 9.76 -32.00 -9.76
CA ALA A 13 9.02 -30.98 -9.02
C ALA A 13 8.55 -29.94 -10.03
N SER A 14 7.23 -29.94 -10.28
CA SER A 14 6.56 -28.94 -11.09
C SER A 14 6.62 -27.60 -10.33
N LEU A 15 7.63 -26.78 -10.61
CA LEU A 15 7.57 -25.36 -10.26
C LEU A 15 6.42 -24.76 -11.07
N LEU A 16 5.26 -24.63 -10.43
CA LEU A 16 4.24 -23.70 -10.88
C LEU A 16 4.90 -22.32 -10.89
N GLY A 17 5.20 -21.85 -12.09
CA GLY A 17 5.72 -20.53 -12.34
C GLY A 17 4.75 -19.51 -11.78
N GLN A 18 5.12 -18.90 -10.66
CA GLN A 18 4.59 -17.60 -10.32
C GLN A 18 5.17 -16.65 -11.36
N SER A 19 4.36 -16.31 -12.36
CA SER A 19 4.66 -15.16 -13.22
C SER A 19 4.94 -13.98 -12.29
N PRO A 20 6.10 -13.32 -12.37
CA PRO A 20 6.31 -12.10 -11.62
C PRO A 20 5.37 -11.06 -12.22
N CYS A 21 4.21 -10.87 -11.59
CA CYS A 21 3.51 -9.61 -11.68
C CYS A 21 4.54 -8.56 -11.26
N LEU A 22 4.92 -7.65 -12.17
CA LEU A 22 5.85 -6.57 -11.87
C LEU A 22 5.21 -5.70 -10.78
N GLY A 23 5.53 -6.00 -9.52
CA GLY A 23 5.10 -5.20 -8.39
C GLY A 23 5.76 -3.83 -8.46
N ALA A 24 5.00 -2.79 -8.12
CA ALA A 24 5.56 -1.47 -7.90
C ALA A 24 6.43 -1.47 -6.64
N GLU A 25 7.41 -0.57 -6.58
CA GLU A 25 8.34 -0.48 -5.47
C GLU A 25 8.35 0.93 -4.87
N ARG A 26 8.28 1.00 -3.54
CA ARG A 26 8.50 2.20 -2.75
C ARG A 26 9.68 1.98 -1.82
N VAL A 27 10.72 2.80 -1.97
CA VAL A 27 11.87 2.84 -1.04
C VAL A 27 11.78 4.12 -0.22
N PHE A 28 11.88 4.03 1.12
CA PHE A 28 12.00 5.22 1.95
C PHE A 28 13.48 5.49 2.24
N ASN A 29 14.07 6.36 1.41
CA ASN A 29 15.47 6.72 1.52
C ASN A 29 15.67 7.81 2.58
N PHE A 30 16.10 7.44 3.78
CA PHE A 30 16.36 8.40 4.85
C PHE A 30 17.58 9.31 4.60
N ALA A 31 18.45 9.00 3.64
CA ALA A 31 19.60 9.85 3.31
C ALA A 31 19.21 11.19 2.67
N THR A 32 17.99 11.32 2.16
CA THR A 32 17.47 12.59 1.63
C THR A 32 16.92 13.50 2.74
N THR A 33 16.75 12.99 3.96
CA THR A 33 16.23 13.75 5.09
C THR A 33 17.39 14.35 5.89
N PRO A 34 17.36 15.67 6.21
CA PRO A 34 18.35 16.27 7.09
C PRO A 34 18.39 15.59 8.47
N LEU A 35 19.59 15.47 9.06
CA LEU A 35 19.75 14.91 10.40
C LEU A 35 18.94 15.70 11.44
N GLY A 36 18.40 14.99 12.43
CA GLY A 36 17.55 15.56 13.47
C GLY A 36 16.15 15.94 13.01
N LYS A 37 15.77 15.65 11.76
CA LYS A 37 14.42 15.91 11.22
C LYS A 37 13.66 14.61 10.99
N MET A 38 12.33 14.72 11.03
CA MET A 38 11.42 13.65 10.61
C MET A 38 11.38 13.60 9.08
N PRO A 39 11.40 12.40 8.45
CA PRO A 39 11.28 12.28 7.01
C PRO A 39 9.97 12.88 6.48
N GLU A 40 10.03 13.49 5.29
CA GLU A 40 8.86 14.07 4.64
C GLU A 40 7.80 13.00 4.32
N GLY A 41 6.53 13.38 4.40
CA GLY A 41 5.40 12.48 4.14
C GLY A 41 5.07 11.52 5.28
N PHE A 42 5.82 11.53 6.38
CA PHE A 42 5.49 10.75 7.57
C PHE A 42 4.66 11.55 8.58
N LYS A 43 3.78 10.86 9.29
CA LYS A 43 3.00 11.37 10.43
C LYS A 43 3.22 10.47 11.64
N ALA A 44 3.08 11.05 12.82
CA ALA A 44 3.27 10.36 14.09
C ALA A 44 2.05 10.51 15.00
N PHE A 45 1.76 9.45 15.74
CA PHE A 45 0.81 9.47 16.86
C PHE A 45 1.29 8.51 17.95
N VAL A 46 0.60 8.51 19.09
CA VAL A 46 0.83 7.56 20.17
C VAL A 46 -0.47 6.79 20.39
N ALA A 47 -0.44 5.48 20.12
CA ALA A 47 -1.51 4.62 20.62
C ALA A 47 -1.32 4.43 22.13
N GLY A 48 -2.42 4.46 22.88
CA GLY A 48 -2.40 4.39 24.34
C GLY A 48 -2.21 5.76 25.00
N SER A 49 -1.26 5.86 25.93
CA SER A 49 -1.08 7.00 26.82
C SER A 49 0.37 7.53 26.79
N GLY A 50 0.57 8.73 27.35
CA GLY A 50 1.89 9.35 27.45
C GLY A 50 2.19 10.38 26.34
N PRO A 51 3.35 11.04 26.42
CA PRO A 51 3.67 12.17 25.54
C PRO A 51 4.02 11.70 24.11
N PRO A 52 3.92 12.57 23.09
CA PRO A 52 4.40 12.30 21.73
C PRO A 52 5.85 11.82 21.70
N ALA A 53 6.20 11.04 20.67
CA ALA A 53 7.56 10.58 20.50
C ALA A 53 8.40 11.46 19.58
N ASN A 54 9.71 11.40 19.80
CA ASN A 54 10.69 12.10 19.00
C ASN A 54 11.22 11.17 17.90
N TRP A 55 10.66 11.28 16.70
CA TRP A 55 11.10 10.55 15.51
C TRP A 55 12.00 11.42 14.64
N GLN A 56 13.23 10.96 14.38
CA GLN A 56 14.23 11.74 13.64
C GLN A 56 15.18 10.84 12.87
N VAL A 57 15.79 11.38 11.81
CA VAL A 57 16.92 10.74 11.14
C VAL A 57 18.22 11.05 11.87
N VAL A 58 19.00 10.02 12.20
CA VAL A 58 20.29 10.09 12.90
C VAL A 58 21.32 9.24 12.17
N LEU A 59 22.61 9.45 12.46
CA LEU A 59 23.66 8.54 11.99
C LEU A 59 23.74 7.31 12.92
N ALA A 60 23.88 6.13 12.32
CA ALA A 60 24.15 4.90 13.06
C ALA A 60 25.21 4.05 12.37
N ASP A 61 25.98 3.33 13.18
CA ASP A 61 26.93 2.34 12.69
C ASP A 61 26.19 1.13 12.13
N VAL A 62 26.40 0.87 10.84
CA VAL A 62 25.81 -0.26 10.12
C VAL A 62 26.95 -1.13 9.61
N PRO A 63 27.00 -2.44 9.94
CA PRO A 63 28.00 -3.34 9.39
C PRO A 63 27.96 -3.34 7.86
N SER A 64 29.11 -3.12 7.24
CA SER A 64 29.26 -3.22 5.79
C SER A 64 29.06 -4.67 5.36
N VAL A 65 28.19 -4.89 4.38
CA VAL A 65 28.00 -6.19 3.71
C VAL A 65 29.21 -6.59 2.85
N PHE A 66 30.08 -5.64 2.53
CA PHE A 66 31.36 -5.88 1.86
C PHE A 66 32.50 -5.69 2.84
N GLN A 67 33.22 -6.77 3.16
CA GLN A 67 34.55 -6.69 3.74
C GLN A 67 35.54 -6.50 2.59
N PRO A 68 36.35 -5.41 2.55
CA PRO A 68 37.42 -5.32 1.58
C PRO A 68 38.42 -6.46 1.84
N LEU A 69 38.71 -7.27 0.81
CA LEU A 69 39.66 -8.40 0.86
C LEU A 69 41.07 -8.04 1.37
N LEU A 70 41.40 -6.75 1.44
CA LEU A 70 42.71 -6.22 1.84
C LEU A 70 42.65 -5.31 3.08
N ALA A 71 41.52 -5.23 3.79
CA ALA A 71 41.46 -4.45 5.02
C ALA A 71 42.29 -5.14 6.13
N PRO A 72 43.14 -4.41 6.89
CA PRO A 72 43.79 -4.99 8.05
C PRO A 72 42.73 -5.50 9.04
N THR A 73 43.04 -6.60 9.75
CA THR A 73 42.12 -7.38 10.60
C THR A 73 41.38 -6.58 11.70
N ASN A 74 41.72 -5.30 11.90
CA ASN A 74 41.13 -4.38 12.88
C ASN A 74 40.56 -3.08 12.27
N ALA A 75 40.35 -2.98 10.95
CA ALA A 75 39.70 -1.81 10.37
C ALA A 75 38.20 -1.76 10.74
N PRO A 76 37.65 -0.60 11.17
CA PRO A 76 36.23 -0.48 11.48
C PRO A 76 35.41 -0.82 10.23
N THR A 77 34.65 -1.91 10.31
CA THR A 77 33.85 -2.48 9.21
C THR A 77 32.45 -1.86 9.13
N ALA A 78 32.19 -0.80 9.91
CA ALA A 78 30.90 -0.14 9.99
C ALA A 78 30.93 1.20 9.25
N ASN A 79 29.93 1.42 8.39
CA ASN A 79 29.68 2.71 7.77
C ASN A 79 28.60 3.43 8.59
N GLN A 80 28.80 4.73 8.82
CA GLN A 80 27.75 5.57 9.40
C GLN A 80 26.73 5.92 8.32
N LEU A 81 25.51 5.40 8.47
CA LEU A 81 24.41 5.64 7.55
C LEU A 81 23.28 6.42 8.24
N PRO A 82 22.58 7.31 7.52
CA PRO A 82 21.33 7.90 8.01
C PRO A 82 20.27 6.82 8.25
N VAL A 83 19.74 6.75 9.46
CA VAL A 83 18.69 5.82 9.89
C VAL A 83 17.56 6.59 10.57
N LEU A 84 16.33 6.09 10.48
CA LEU A 84 15.23 6.59 11.28
C LEU A 84 15.36 6.07 12.72
N ALA A 85 15.14 6.93 13.71
CA ALA A 85 15.14 6.55 15.11
C ALA A 85 13.97 7.17 15.87
N GLN A 86 13.42 6.42 16.81
CA GLN A 86 12.66 6.96 17.93
C GLN A 86 13.66 7.23 19.07
N LEU A 87 13.64 8.45 19.64
CA LEU A 87 14.60 8.88 20.66
C LEU A 87 14.00 9.18 22.04
N SER A 88 12.67 9.17 22.19
CA SER A 88 11.99 9.44 23.45
C SER A 88 12.07 8.24 24.40
N GLN A 89 12.57 8.47 25.60
CA GLN A 89 12.78 7.44 26.64
C GLN A 89 11.74 7.52 27.77
N ASP A 90 10.49 7.84 27.44
CA ASP A 90 9.41 7.93 28.42
C ASP A 90 8.96 6.51 28.85
N PRO A 91 9.02 6.15 30.16
CA PRO A 91 8.81 4.78 30.62
C PRO A 91 7.33 4.36 30.75
N THR A 92 6.38 5.16 30.26
CA THR A 92 4.95 4.83 30.33
C THR A 92 4.68 3.50 29.62
N ASN A 93 4.19 2.50 30.36
CA ASN A 93 4.09 1.13 29.85
C ASN A 93 3.12 1.00 28.66
N GLU A 94 1.92 1.55 28.73
CA GLU A 94 0.94 1.53 27.63
C GLU A 94 1.10 2.76 26.73
N ARG A 95 2.34 3.01 26.31
CA ARG A 95 2.72 4.04 25.34
C ARG A 95 3.27 3.38 24.09
N PHE A 96 2.61 3.55 22.96
CA PHE A 96 3.01 2.94 21.68
C PHE A 96 3.21 4.02 20.63
N PRO A 97 4.42 4.62 20.55
CA PRO A 97 4.72 5.57 19.49
C PRO A 97 4.69 4.91 18.13
N VAL A 98 3.92 5.50 17.21
CA VAL A 98 3.81 5.08 15.82
C VAL A 98 4.28 6.22 14.92
N LEU A 99 5.05 5.86 13.90
CA LEU A 99 5.37 6.74 12.76
C LEU A 99 4.95 6.00 11.49
N TYR A 100 4.14 6.61 10.64
CA TYR A 100 3.64 5.97 9.42
C TYR A 100 3.76 6.91 8.23
N PHE A 101 3.86 6.33 7.04
CA PHE A 101 3.87 7.09 5.80
C PHE A 101 2.44 7.45 5.41
N ASP A 102 2.14 8.74 5.32
CA ASP A 102 0.80 9.28 5.02
C ASP A 102 0.57 9.50 3.52
N GLY A 103 1.11 8.59 2.71
CA GLY A 103 0.84 8.55 1.28
C GLY A 103 -0.06 7.37 0.91
N GLU A 104 0.48 6.52 0.05
CA GLU A 104 -0.21 5.38 -0.55
C GLU A 104 -0.65 4.32 0.46
N ARG A 105 -1.77 3.67 0.15
CA ARG A 105 -2.30 2.52 0.90
C ARG A 105 -1.97 1.24 0.13
N TYR A 106 -1.75 0.16 0.86
CA TYR A 106 -1.28 -1.11 0.32
C TYR A 106 -2.25 -2.24 0.69
N GLY A 107 -2.67 -3.02 -0.30
CA GLY A 107 -3.44 -4.26 -0.13
C GLY A 107 -2.51 -5.46 0.00
N ASP A 108 -2.05 -5.94 -1.16
CA ASP A 108 -1.05 -7.01 -1.30
C ASP A 108 0.34 -6.39 -1.43
N PHE A 109 1.21 -6.70 -0.47
CA PHE A 109 2.55 -6.14 -0.41
C PHE A 109 3.54 -6.99 0.38
N THR A 110 4.82 -6.76 0.16
CA THR A 110 5.94 -7.16 1.00
C THR A 110 6.62 -5.92 1.54
N PHE A 111 6.59 -5.72 2.87
CA PHE A 111 7.29 -4.65 3.55
C PHE A 111 8.50 -5.22 4.28
N THR A 112 9.70 -4.80 3.87
CA THR A 112 10.97 -5.18 4.47
C THR A 112 11.63 -3.97 5.10
N THR A 113 12.26 -4.13 6.26
CA THR A 113 13.12 -3.12 6.89
C THR A 113 14.15 -3.79 7.79
N ARG A 114 15.29 -3.15 7.99
CA ARG A 114 16.25 -3.53 9.01
C ARG A 114 16.01 -2.74 10.29
N PHE A 115 16.14 -3.37 11.45
CA PHE A 115 15.99 -2.71 12.74
C PHE A 115 17.11 -3.05 13.71
N ARG A 116 17.32 -2.16 14.68
CA ARG A 116 18.28 -2.34 15.78
C ARG A 116 17.69 -1.82 17.09
N LEU A 117 17.73 -2.65 18.13
CA LEU A 117 17.33 -2.26 19.49
C LEU A 117 18.52 -1.58 20.19
N VAL A 118 18.44 -0.28 20.44
CA VAL A 118 19.57 0.49 21.00
C VAL A 118 19.54 0.46 22.52
N ARG A 119 18.43 0.92 23.13
CA ARG A 119 18.28 0.99 24.59
C ARG A 119 16.80 1.03 25.00
N GLY A 120 16.58 0.94 26.31
CA GLY A 120 15.29 0.95 26.97
C GLY A 120 15.37 0.12 28.25
N ALA A 121 14.89 0.67 29.35
CA ALA A 121 14.89 0.06 30.68
C ALA A 121 13.59 -0.70 30.94
N VAL A 122 12.44 -0.12 30.57
CA VAL A 122 11.13 -0.77 30.72
C VAL A 122 10.86 -1.70 29.55
N GLU A 123 11.12 -1.23 28.32
CA GLU A 123 10.90 -2.01 27.11
C GLU A 123 12.06 -1.89 26.13
N GLN A 124 12.27 -2.95 25.36
CA GLN A 124 13.29 -3.01 24.32
C GLN A 124 12.63 -3.64 23.10
N MET A 125 12.15 -2.82 22.18
CA MET A 125 11.41 -3.34 21.02
C MET A 125 11.51 -2.45 19.79
N ALA A 126 11.43 -3.08 18.63
CA ALA A 126 11.20 -2.44 17.33
C ALA A 126 10.03 -3.15 16.64
N GLY A 127 9.21 -2.41 15.92
CA GLY A 127 8.04 -2.97 15.28
C GLY A 127 7.71 -2.32 13.96
N VAL A 128 7.04 -3.09 13.12
CA VAL A 128 6.50 -2.66 11.83
C VAL A 128 4.99 -2.62 11.94
N VAL A 129 4.41 -1.47 11.59
CA VAL A 129 2.98 -1.25 11.50
C VAL A 129 2.55 -1.43 10.06
N PHE A 130 1.43 -2.09 9.86
CA PHE A 130 0.90 -2.33 8.52
C PHE A 130 -0.62 -2.45 8.54
N ARG A 131 -1.23 -2.25 7.37
CA ARG A 131 -2.68 -2.13 7.21
C ARG A 131 -3.30 -1.16 8.20
N LEU A 132 -2.60 -0.04 8.44
CA LEU A 132 -3.07 1.03 9.29
C LEU A 132 -4.21 1.79 8.60
N GLN A 133 -5.36 1.87 9.26
CA GLN A 133 -6.48 2.73 8.85
C GLN A 133 -6.39 4.08 9.54
N ASP A 134 -6.23 4.04 10.86
CA ASP A 134 -6.22 5.19 11.76
C ASP A 134 -5.50 4.82 13.07
N GLU A 135 -5.50 5.73 14.04
CA GLU A 135 -4.79 5.59 15.34
C GLU A 135 -5.31 4.45 16.22
N ARG A 136 -6.48 3.88 15.90
CA ARG A 136 -7.19 2.86 16.67
C ARG A 136 -7.26 1.51 15.93
N ASN A 137 -6.91 1.48 14.64
CA ASN A 137 -7.16 0.35 13.74
C ASN A 137 -5.93 0.04 12.88
N PHE A 138 -5.09 -0.90 13.32
CA PHE A 138 -3.88 -1.30 12.59
C PHE A 138 -3.33 -2.66 13.07
N TYR A 139 -2.42 -3.25 12.28
CA TYR A 139 -1.63 -4.40 12.68
C TYR A 139 -0.19 -4.01 13.03
N VAL A 140 0.44 -4.76 13.94
CA VAL A 140 1.85 -4.59 14.27
C VAL A 140 2.57 -5.92 14.45
N ILE A 141 3.75 -6.05 13.86
CA ILE A 141 4.74 -7.04 14.25
C ILE A 141 5.73 -6.39 15.22
N ARG A 142 5.87 -6.97 16.40
CA ARG A 142 6.78 -6.52 17.45
C ARG A 142 7.91 -7.53 17.62
N ALA A 143 9.15 -7.09 17.41
CA ALA A 143 10.35 -7.79 17.84
C ALA A 143 10.84 -7.21 19.17
N SER A 144 10.95 -8.05 20.20
CA SER A 144 11.33 -7.65 21.56
C SER A 144 12.68 -8.24 21.96
N GLY A 145 13.51 -7.41 22.59
CA GLY A 145 14.77 -7.79 23.24
C GLY A 145 14.58 -8.76 24.40
N LEU A 146 13.34 -8.98 24.86
CA LEU A 146 12.96 -10.02 25.81
C LEU A 146 12.79 -11.40 25.16
N GLY A 147 13.19 -11.56 23.90
CA GLY A 147 13.26 -12.87 23.24
C GLY A 147 11.96 -13.34 22.59
N ASN A 148 11.18 -12.42 22.03
CA ASN A 148 9.97 -12.80 21.28
C ASN A 148 9.72 -11.93 20.05
N VAL A 149 9.11 -12.54 19.04
CA VAL A 149 8.45 -11.84 17.94
C VAL A 149 6.96 -12.15 18.00
N ARG A 150 6.13 -11.11 17.99
CA ARG A 150 4.67 -11.23 18.15
C ARG A 150 3.92 -10.33 17.19
N PHE A 151 2.85 -10.86 16.62
CA PHE A 151 1.77 -10.12 15.96
C PHE A 151 0.75 -9.66 17.00
N TYR A 152 0.29 -8.42 16.85
CA TYR A 152 -0.88 -7.88 17.49
C TYR A 152 -1.74 -7.17 16.45
N LYS A 153 -3.04 -7.10 16.70
CA LYS A 153 -3.94 -6.14 16.04
C LYS A 153 -4.54 -5.19 17.06
N PHE A 154 -4.73 -3.96 16.62
CA PHE A 154 -5.53 -2.94 17.30
C PHE A 154 -6.82 -2.80 16.52
N VAL A 155 -7.96 -3.02 17.18
CA VAL A 155 -9.29 -2.86 16.59
C VAL A 155 -10.10 -2.00 17.55
N ALA A 156 -10.61 -0.86 17.07
CA ALA A 156 -11.27 0.15 17.88
C ALA A 156 -10.43 0.60 19.11
N GLY A 157 -9.10 0.56 19.00
CA GLY A 157 -8.16 0.95 20.06
C GLY A 157 -7.83 -0.17 21.04
N GLU A 158 -8.49 -1.33 20.94
CA GLU A 158 -8.20 -2.49 21.77
C GLU A 158 -7.14 -3.39 21.13
N ARG A 159 -6.11 -3.72 21.90
CA ARG A 159 -5.01 -4.58 21.48
C ARG A 159 -5.38 -6.05 21.69
N SER A 160 -5.19 -6.88 20.68
CA SER A 160 -5.41 -8.33 20.75
C SER A 160 -4.44 -9.05 21.67
N THR A 161 -4.73 -10.32 21.97
CA THR A 161 -3.72 -11.23 22.51
C THR A 161 -2.56 -11.43 21.52
N PRO A 162 -1.32 -11.61 22.01
CA PRO A 162 -0.16 -11.83 21.14
C PRO A 162 -0.22 -13.18 20.42
N ILE A 163 0.17 -13.20 19.15
CA ILE A 163 0.40 -14.43 18.38
C ILE A 163 1.85 -14.44 17.90
N GLY A 164 2.59 -15.54 18.08
CA GLY A 164 3.95 -15.72 17.55
C GLY A 164 4.85 -16.56 18.45
N ASN A 165 6.14 -16.63 18.10
CA ASN A 165 7.13 -17.52 18.71
C ASN A 165 8.20 -16.79 19.52
N ASP A 166 8.72 -17.47 20.53
CA ASP A 166 9.90 -17.00 21.28
C ASP A 166 11.13 -17.13 20.38
N LEU A 167 11.77 -16.00 20.12
CA LEU A 167 12.90 -15.86 19.22
C LEU A 167 13.87 -14.84 19.82
N PRO A 168 15.14 -15.21 20.04
CA PRO A 168 16.09 -14.34 20.69
C PRO A 168 16.44 -13.14 19.81
N ILE A 169 16.10 -11.93 20.27
CA ILE A 169 16.51 -10.67 19.65
C ILE A 169 17.51 -10.00 20.58
N LYS A 170 18.74 -9.80 20.11
CA LYS A 170 19.79 -9.16 20.90
C LYS A 170 19.77 -7.65 20.69
N ARG A 171 20.11 -6.91 21.74
CA ARG A 171 20.37 -5.48 21.63
C ARG A 171 21.61 -5.22 20.78
N ASN A 172 21.64 -4.04 20.16
CA ASN A 172 22.75 -3.53 19.37
C ASN A 172 23.15 -4.36 18.16
N GLN A 173 22.33 -5.34 17.75
CA GLN A 173 22.46 -6.11 16.52
C GLN A 173 21.39 -5.66 15.52
N TRP A 174 21.78 -5.61 14.23
CA TRP A 174 20.85 -5.37 13.14
C TRP A 174 20.19 -6.69 12.72
N TYR A 175 18.87 -6.63 12.55
CA TYR A 175 18.02 -7.71 12.05
C TYR A 175 17.21 -7.20 10.87
N GLU A 176 16.81 -8.07 9.96
CA GLU A 176 15.81 -7.78 8.93
C GLU A 176 14.45 -8.33 9.33
N LEU A 177 13.42 -7.50 9.25
CA LEU A 177 12.03 -7.90 9.42
C LEU A 177 11.30 -7.74 8.09
N THR A 178 10.64 -8.80 7.64
CA THR A 178 9.80 -8.79 6.44
C THR A 178 8.38 -9.22 6.79
N VAL A 179 7.40 -8.41 6.39
CA VAL A 179 5.96 -8.72 6.46
C VAL A 179 5.43 -8.83 5.04
N ARG A 180 4.97 -10.02 4.65
CA ARG A 180 4.31 -10.25 3.36
C ARG A 180 2.83 -10.48 3.56
N THR A 181 2.01 -9.80 2.77
CA THR A 181 0.56 -9.93 2.79
C THR A 181 0.03 -10.24 1.39
N VAL A 182 -0.87 -11.21 1.32
CA VAL A 182 -1.63 -11.58 0.11
C VAL A 182 -3.07 -11.84 0.55
N ALA A 183 -3.99 -11.00 0.10
CA ALA A 183 -5.37 -10.94 0.58
C ALA A 183 -5.43 -10.89 2.12
N ASN A 184 -5.90 -11.93 2.80
CA ASN A 184 -5.96 -11.98 4.26
C ASN A 184 -4.81 -12.77 4.91
N ARG A 185 -3.88 -13.31 4.12
CA ARG A 185 -2.73 -14.09 4.60
C ARG A 185 -1.58 -13.17 4.95
N ILE A 186 -0.92 -13.45 6.08
CA ILE A 186 0.20 -12.67 6.60
C ILE A 186 1.34 -13.62 6.93
N ASP A 187 2.46 -13.45 6.24
CA ASP A 187 3.73 -14.12 6.53
C ASP A 187 4.71 -13.13 7.16
N VAL A 188 5.42 -13.59 8.18
CA VAL A 188 6.40 -12.78 8.90
C VAL A 188 7.73 -13.53 8.91
N LEU A 189 8.77 -12.85 8.45
CA LEU A 189 10.13 -13.38 8.37
C LEU A 189 11.07 -12.50 9.18
N LEU A 190 11.97 -13.12 9.93
CA LEU A 190 13.09 -12.49 10.61
C LEU A 190 14.38 -13.05 10.00
N ASP A 191 15.25 -12.18 9.47
CA ASP A 191 16.47 -12.57 8.75
C ASP A 191 16.22 -13.63 7.66
N GLY A 192 15.12 -13.46 6.91
CA GLY A 192 14.70 -14.38 5.85
C GLY A 192 14.14 -15.73 6.33
N GLN A 193 14.06 -15.98 7.64
CA GLN A 193 13.47 -17.19 8.21
C GLN A 193 12.06 -16.91 8.73
N GLN A 194 11.13 -17.83 8.50
CA GLN A 194 9.75 -17.68 8.97
C GLN A 194 9.71 -17.58 10.50
N ALA A 195 9.22 -16.45 11.02
CA ALA A 195 9.22 -16.16 12.46
C ALA A 195 8.17 -17.00 13.21
N PHE A 196 7.00 -17.23 12.58
CA PHE A 196 5.92 -18.08 13.10
C PHE A 196 4.99 -18.52 11.95
N PRO A 197 4.09 -19.51 12.16
CA PRO A 197 3.16 -19.97 11.13
C PRO A 197 2.35 -18.84 10.48
N THR A 198 2.07 -18.96 9.19
CA THR A 198 1.28 -17.99 8.43
C THR A 198 -0.04 -17.70 9.13
N LEU A 199 -0.34 -16.42 9.32
CA LEU A 199 -1.59 -15.97 9.91
C LEU A 199 -2.63 -15.70 8.83
N THR A 200 -3.89 -15.73 9.23
CA THR A 200 -5.03 -15.28 8.42
C THR A 200 -5.88 -14.34 9.26
N ASP A 201 -6.10 -13.11 8.80
CA ASP A 201 -6.95 -12.13 9.49
C ASP A 201 -7.71 -11.23 8.49
N ASN A 202 -9.02 -11.06 8.72
CA ASN A 202 -9.93 -10.31 7.83
C ASN A 202 -10.27 -8.90 8.35
N SER A 203 -9.70 -8.45 9.47
CA SER A 203 -10.07 -7.17 10.08
C SER A 203 -9.72 -5.99 9.16
N PHE A 204 -8.52 -6.03 8.55
CA PHE A 204 -8.01 -5.04 7.60
C PHE A 204 -7.35 -5.77 6.42
N LEU A 205 -7.73 -5.37 5.20
CA LEU A 205 -7.16 -5.90 3.95
C LEU A 205 -6.24 -4.89 3.23
N VAL A 206 -6.46 -3.61 3.44
CA VAL A 206 -5.73 -2.51 2.80
C VAL A 206 -5.36 -1.49 3.85
N GLY A 207 -4.17 -0.88 3.83
CA GLY A 207 -3.87 0.27 4.69
C GLY A 207 -2.43 0.78 4.57
N LYS A 208 -2.04 1.69 5.45
CA LYS A 208 -0.71 2.30 5.44
C LYS A 208 0.31 1.45 6.18
N VAL A 209 1.59 1.75 5.95
CA VAL A 209 2.73 1.11 6.63
C VAL A 209 3.53 2.11 7.47
N GLY A 210 4.24 1.60 8.46
CA GLY A 210 5.03 2.41 9.35
C GLY A 210 5.84 1.59 10.35
N PHE A 211 6.26 2.27 11.42
CA PHE A 211 7.10 1.74 12.48
C PHE A 211 6.46 2.01 13.83
N MET A 212 6.78 1.17 14.81
CA MET A 212 6.33 1.32 16.19
C MET A 212 7.47 1.05 17.18
N THR A 213 7.43 1.76 18.30
CA THR A 213 8.19 1.44 19.52
C THR A 213 7.22 1.31 20.71
N LYS A 214 7.72 0.99 21.90
CA LYS A 214 6.92 0.93 23.13
C LYS A 214 7.68 1.58 24.27
N SER A 215 6.98 2.35 25.11
CA SER A 215 7.53 2.97 26.31
C SER A 215 8.82 3.75 25.98
N ASP A 216 9.92 3.42 26.66
CA ASP A 216 11.22 4.06 26.57
C ASP A 216 12.18 3.41 25.55
N ALA A 217 11.66 2.50 24.72
CA ALA A 217 12.45 1.80 23.72
C ALA A 217 12.95 2.77 22.64
N VAL A 218 14.28 2.92 22.58
CA VAL A 218 14.99 3.59 21.49
C VAL A 218 15.42 2.53 20.50
N SER A 219 14.86 2.62 19.30
CA SER A 219 15.10 1.69 18.19
C SER A 219 15.37 2.45 16.90
N GLN A 220 16.21 1.86 16.06
CA GLN A 220 16.61 2.39 14.77
C GLN A 220 16.08 1.51 13.64
N PHE A 221 15.74 2.13 12.51
CA PHE A 221 15.19 1.51 11.32
C PHE A 221 15.95 1.98 10.07
N LEU A 222 16.22 1.05 9.16
CA LEU A 222 17.05 1.26 7.98
C LEU A 222 16.49 0.49 6.78
N ASP A 223 16.74 1.02 5.58
CA ASP A 223 16.32 0.49 4.28
C ASP A 223 14.89 -0.05 4.21
N PRO A 224 13.89 0.70 4.71
CA PRO A 224 12.51 0.27 4.56
C PRO A 224 12.08 0.32 3.09
N LYS A 225 11.43 -0.75 2.65
CA LYS A 225 10.99 -0.94 1.28
C LYS A 225 9.69 -1.71 1.20
N VAL A 226 8.76 -1.21 0.39
CA VAL A 226 7.49 -1.88 0.10
C VAL A 226 7.48 -2.27 -1.38
N VAL A 227 7.37 -3.56 -1.65
CA VAL A 227 7.05 -4.08 -2.99
C VAL A 227 5.58 -4.48 -2.98
N TYR A 228 4.77 -3.92 -3.87
CA TYR A 228 3.31 -4.03 -3.77
C TYR A 228 2.64 -4.13 -5.13
N GLN A 229 1.42 -4.66 -5.14
CA GLN A 229 0.53 -4.51 -6.27
C GLN A 229 -0.25 -3.20 -6.07
N PRO A 230 -0.17 -2.24 -7.01
CA PRO A 230 -0.96 -1.03 -6.95
C PRO A 230 -2.44 -1.37 -6.78
N LEU A 231 -3.12 -0.66 -5.88
CA LEU A 231 -4.57 -0.76 -5.77
C LEU A 231 -5.14 -0.19 -7.07
N VAL A 232 -5.75 -1.04 -7.88
CA VAL A 232 -6.47 -0.61 -9.08
C VAL A 232 -7.94 -0.56 -8.73
N THR A 233 -8.52 0.63 -8.75
CA THR A 233 -9.94 0.81 -8.42
C THR A 233 -10.83 0.16 -9.47
N VAL A 234 -12.09 -0.14 -9.11
CA VAL A 234 -13.11 -0.56 -10.08
C VAL A 234 -13.23 0.46 -11.22
N ALA A 235 -13.13 1.75 -10.89
CA ALA A 235 -13.17 2.86 -11.84
C ALA A 235 -12.01 2.80 -12.87
N GLU A 236 -10.78 2.60 -12.41
CA GLU A 236 -9.59 2.49 -13.28
C GLU A 236 -9.64 1.27 -14.17
N THR A 237 -10.03 0.12 -13.61
CA THR A 237 -10.25 -1.11 -14.38
C THR A 237 -11.31 -0.89 -15.45
N LEU A 238 -12.42 -0.23 -15.11
CA LEU A 238 -13.50 0.04 -16.04
C LEU A 238 -13.09 0.99 -17.18
N VAL A 239 -12.31 2.04 -16.87
CA VAL A 239 -11.78 2.96 -17.89
C VAL A 239 -10.78 2.25 -18.79
N ARG A 240 -9.84 1.47 -18.24
CA ARG A 240 -8.87 0.68 -19.02
C ARG A 240 -9.57 -0.29 -19.97
N ASP A 241 -10.44 -1.15 -19.45
CA ASP A 241 -11.15 -2.14 -20.25
C ASP A 241 -12.05 -1.47 -21.32
N THR A 242 -12.65 -0.30 -21.01
CA THR A 242 -13.40 0.50 -21.99
C THR A 242 -12.51 1.00 -23.13
N LEU A 243 -11.33 1.53 -22.81
CA LEU A 243 -10.39 2.05 -23.80
C LEU A 243 -9.84 0.94 -24.71
N GLU A 244 -9.60 -0.25 -24.16
CA GLU A 244 -9.22 -1.45 -24.93
C GLU A 244 -10.33 -1.88 -25.89
N LYS A 245 -11.59 -1.84 -25.45
CA LYS A 245 -12.76 -2.16 -26.29
C LYS A 245 -13.07 -1.10 -27.34
N GLN A 246 -12.76 0.17 -27.06
CA GLN A 246 -13.08 1.28 -27.94
C GLN A 246 -11.83 2.12 -28.29
N PRO A 247 -10.93 1.59 -29.14
CA PRO A 247 -9.67 2.25 -29.49
C PRO A 247 -9.85 3.58 -30.25
N ARG A 248 -11.07 3.90 -30.69
CA ARG A 248 -11.42 5.16 -31.38
C ARG A 248 -11.67 6.34 -30.42
N LEU A 249 -11.67 6.12 -29.10
CA LEU A 249 -11.79 7.19 -28.11
C LEU A 249 -10.51 8.03 -28.06
N LEU A 250 -10.65 9.35 -28.23
CA LEU A 250 -9.55 10.28 -28.07
C LEU A 250 -9.15 10.36 -26.59
N ASN A 251 -10.14 10.42 -25.71
CA ASN A 251 -9.99 10.43 -24.26
C ASN A 251 -11.25 9.83 -23.60
N LEU A 252 -11.13 9.47 -22.32
CA LEU A 252 -12.21 8.96 -21.49
C LEU A 252 -11.97 9.42 -20.04
N ARG A 253 -13.00 9.94 -19.40
CA ARG A 253 -12.99 10.29 -17.97
C ARG A 253 -14.19 9.66 -17.28
N LEU A 254 -13.96 9.15 -16.08
CA LEU A 254 -14.98 8.61 -15.20
C LEU A 254 -14.98 9.43 -13.91
N TYR A 255 -16.13 10.01 -13.59
CA TYR A 255 -16.37 10.85 -12.43
C TYR A 255 -17.23 10.12 -11.41
N GLY A 256 -16.96 10.37 -10.14
CA GLY A 256 -17.76 9.86 -9.04
C GLY A 256 -17.50 10.64 -7.75
N LYS A 257 -18.18 10.23 -6.69
CA LYS A 257 -18.01 10.75 -5.32
C LYS A 257 -17.34 9.67 -4.48
N THR A 258 -16.52 10.07 -3.51
CA THR A 258 -15.87 9.14 -2.56
C THR A 258 -16.28 9.50 -1.13
N SER A 259 -16.05 8.58 -0.18
CA SER A 259 -16.32 8.85 1.24
C SER A 259 -15.53 10.05 1.78
N SER A 260 -14.36 10.32 1.19
CA SER A 260 -13.48 11.44 1.55
C SER A 260 -13.81 12.74 0.81
N ARG A 261 -14.55 12.67 -0.32
CA ARG A 261 -14.91 13.84 -1.13
C ARG A 261 -16.31 13.71 -1.72
N SER A 262 -17.22 14.54 -1.21
CA SER A 262 -18.64 14.60 -1.61
C SER A 262 -18.88 15.24 -2.99
N GLU A 263 -17.91 16.02 -3.49
CA GLU A 263 -17.95 16.62 -4.82
C GLU A 263 -17.60 15.59 -5.90
N LEU A 264 -18.23 15.69 -7.07
CA LEU A 264 -17.83 14.90 -8.24
C LEU A 264 -16.40 15.26 -8.64
N HIS A 265 -15.59 14.23 -8.84
CA HIS A 265 -14.22 14.38 -9.33
C HIS A 265 -13.82 13.16 -10.16
N VAL A 266 -12.77 13.31 -10.95
CA VAL A 266 -12.25 12.25 -11.82
C VAL A 266 -11.67 11.12 -10.95
N LEU A 267 -12.31 9.95 -10.99
CA LEU A 267 -11.86 8.72 -10.34
C LEU A 267 -10.90 7.92 -11.23
N ALA A 268 -11.11 7.99 -12.55
CA ALA A 268 -10.27 7.33 -13.53
C ALA A 268 -10.31 8.08 -14.86
N ALA A 269 -9.19 8.09 -15.58
CA ALA A 269 -9.09 8.71 -16.90
C ALA A 269 -8.05 8.03 -17.77
N LYS A 270 -8.12 8.22 -19.10
CA LYS A 270 -7.05 7.81 -20.02
C LYS A 270 -5.71 8.49 -19.68
N ASN A 271 -5.77 9.74 -19.23
CA ASN A 271 -4.62 10.54 -18.84
C ASN A 271 -4.52 10.60 -17.30
N PRO A 272 -3.49 10.00 -16.68
CA PRO A 272 -3.37 9.95 -15.21
C PRO A 272 -3.23 11.34 -14.54
N SER A 273 -2.76 12.35 -15.27
CA SER A 273 -2.66 13.73 -14.76
C SER A 273 -4.02 14.39 -14.50
N GLU A 274 -5.12 13.78 -14.96
CA GLU A 274 -6.48 14.30 -14.78
C GLU A 274 -7.18 13.76 -13.52
N LEU A 275 -6.56 12.81 -12.80
CA LEU A 275 -7.12 12.21 -11.59
C LEU A 275 -7.33 13.28 -10.50
N GLY A 276 -8.49 13.22 -9.83
CA GLY A 276 -8.86 14.16 -8.77
C GLY A 276 -9.33 15.54 -9.23
N LEU A 277 -9.30 15.85 -10.54
CA LEU A 277 -9.89 17.08 -11.06
C LEU A 277 -11.39 17.14 -10.74
N ALA A 278 -11.88 18.30 -10.30
CA ALA A 278 -13.30 18.51 -10.03
C ALA A 278 -14.13 18.36 -11.31
N GLY A 279 -15.34 17.82 -11.17
CA GLY A 279 -16.37 17.89 -12.20
C GLY A 279 -16.81 19.34 -12.43
N THR A 280 -17.28 19.63 -13.64
CA THR A 280 -17.89 20.93 -13.97
C THR A 280 -19.40 20.88 -13.74
N ASP A 281 -20.08 22.00 -13.99
CA ASP A 281 -21.54 22.09 -13.94
C ASP A 281 -22.23 21.07 -14.88
N VAL A 282 -21.57 20.69 -15.98
CA VAL A 282 -22.11 19.70 -16.92
C VAL A 282 -22.15 18.32 -16.29
N GLU A 283 -21.04 17.85 -15.71
CA GLU A 283 -21.00 16.52 -15.07
C GLU A 283 -21.91 16.48 -13.84
N THR A 284 -21.99 17.58 -13.09
CA THR A 284 -22.90 17.70 -11.95
C THR A 284 -24.36 17.62 -12.38
N ARG A 285 -24.75 18.35 -13.43
CA ARG A 285 -26.10 18.28 -13.99
C ARG A 285 -26.44 16.89 -14.49
N VAL A 286 -25.55 16.24 -15.24
CA VAL A 286 -25.77 14.86 -15.73
C VAL A 286 -25.99 13.88 -14.57
N PHE A 287 -25.24 14.04 -13.48
CA PHE A 287 -25.40 13.22 -12.27
C PHE A 287 -26.76 13.42 -11.61
N GLU A 288 -27.23 14.68 -11.52
CA GLU A 288 -28.49 15.04 -10.85
C GLU A 288 -29.73 14.79 -11.70
N THR A 289 -29.70 15.12 -13.00
CA THR A 289 -30.86 15.02 -13.89
C THR A 289 -30.98 13.65 -14.54
N ASN A 290 -29.90 12.86 -14.52
CA ASN A 290 -29.84 11.55 -15.15
C ASN A 290 -30.02 11.60 -16.68
N GLU A 291 -29.67 12.72 -17.30
CA GLU A 291 -29.75 12.97 -18.73
C GLU A 291 -28.35 13.03 -19.36
N THR A 292 -28.22 12.51 -20.58
CA THR A 292 -26.95 12.63 -21.32
C THR A 292 -26.81 14.03 -21.91
N PHE A 293 -25.65 14.65 -21.69
CA PHE A 293 -25.31 15.94 -22.28
C PHE A 293 -24.34 15.77 -23.46
N LEU A 294 -24.58 16.53 -24.53
CA LEU A 294 -23.74 16.58 -25.71
C LEU A 294 -23.04 17.94 -25.82
N GLY A 295 -21.75 17.91 -26.06
CA GLY A 295 -20.93 19.10 -26.30
C GLY A 295 -20.07 18.92 -27.55
N LYS A 296 -19.54 20.02 -28.07
CA LYS A 296 -18.64 20.02 -29.21
C LYS A 296 -17.56 21.07 -29.02
N ASN A 297 -16.30 20.66 -29.20
CA ASN A 297 -15.15 21.56 -29.34
C ASN A 297 -14.72 21.59 -30.82
N GLU A 298 -13.71 22.39 -31.17
CA GLU A 298 -13.25 22.54 -32.56
C GLU A 298 -12.91 21.19 -33.22
N ASP A 299 -12.25 20.29 -32.49
CA ASP A 299 -11.72 19.02 -33.02
C ASP A 299 -12.36 17.75 -32.43
N GLU A 300 -13.35 17.87 -31.54
CA GLU A 300 -13.91 16.73 -30.82
C GLU A 300 -15.39 16.88 -30.44
N PHE A 301 -16.09 15.75 -30.40
CA PHE A 301 -17.41 15.66 -29.78
C PHE A 301 -17.30 15.11 -28.36
N LEU A 302 -18.01 15.74 -27.45
CA LEU A 302 -18.09 15.37 -26.05
C LEU A 302 -19.44 14.71 -25.79
N VAL A 303 -19.44 13.53 -25.19
CA VAL A 303 -20.67 12.91 -24.67
C VAL A 303 -20.48 12.66 -23.19
N THR A 304 -21.33 13.28 -22.37
CA THR A 304 -21.32 13.12 -20.92
C THR A 304 -22.58 12.36 -20.54
N SER A 305 -22.42 11.10 -20.13
CA SER A 305 -23.53 10.18 -19.84
C SER A 305 -23.50 9.71 -18.40
N PRO A 306 -24.67 9.53 -17.76
CA PRO A 306 -24.75 8.91 -16.45
C PRO A 306 -24.43 7.40 -16.57
N LEU A 307 -23.87 6.83 -15.50
CA LEU A 307 -23.76 5.40 -15.28
C LEU A 307 -24.67 5.03 -14.12
N ARG A 308 -25.59 4.10 -14.39
CA ARG A 308 -26.63 3.71 -13.45
C ARG A 308 -26.33 2.38 -12.78
N ASP A 309 -26.84 2.22 -11.57
CA ASP A 309 -26.90 0.93 -10.88
C ASP A 309 -28.09 0.08 -11.37
N ARG A 310 -28.33 -1.06 -10.71
CA ARG A 310 -29.45 -1.96 -11.04
C ARG A 310 -30.82 -1.36 -10.74
N ASN A 311 -30.89 -0.35 -9.86
CA ASN A 311 -32.12 0.35 -9.49
C ASN A 311 -32.39 1.56 -10.39
N GLY A 312 -31.46 1.91 -11.29
CA GLY A 312 -31.56 3.05 -12.19
C GLY A 312 -31.03 4.36 -11.58
N GLU A 313 -30.45 4.31 -10.38
CA GLU A 313 -29.83 5.45 -9.70
C GLU A 313 -28.46 5.75 -10.32
N VAL A 314 -28.13 7.03 -10.46
CA VAL A 314 -26.84 7.46 -11.01
C VAL A 314 -25.74 7.31 -9.97
N ILE A 315 -24.76 6.45 -10.25
CA ILE A 315 -23.63 6.19 -9.35
C ILE A 315 -22.33 6.84 -9.84
N ALA A 316 -22.25 7.17 -11.13
CA ALA A 316 -21.10 7.85 -11.73
C ALA A 316 -21.49 8.59 -13.02
N VAL A 317 -20.58 9.41 -13.52
CA VAL A 317 -20.70 10.07 -14.83
C VAL A 317 -19.49 9.72 -15.67
N VAL A 318 -19.71 9.34 -16.93
CA VAL A 318 -18.65 9.08 -17.89
C VAL A 318 -18.65 10.15 -18.97
N LYS A 319 -17.47 10.66 -19.31
CA LYS A 319 -17.26 11.63 -20.38
C LYS A 319 -16.40 11.03 -21.48
N PHE A 320 -16.99 10.86 -22.65
CA PHE A 320 -16.35 10.38 -23.87
C PHE A 320 -15.89 11.53 -24.73
N PHE A 321 -14.66 11.42 -25.25
CA PHE A 321 -14.09 12.36 -26.21
C PHE A 321 -13.91 11.61 -27.54
N LEU A 322 -14.65 12.03 -28.55
CA LEU A 322 -14.81 11.31 -29.81
C LEU A 322 -14.27 12.13 -30.97
N ARG A 323 -13.55 11.46 -31.89
CA ARG A 323 -13.19 12.06 -33.16
C ARG A 323 -14.46 12.36 -33.99
N PRO A 324 -14.60 13.58 -34.54
CA PRO A 324 -15.67 13.93 -35.47
C PRO A 324 -15.55 13.15 -36.79
N PHE A 325 -16.68 12.93 -37.47
CA PHE A 325 -16.69 12.43 -38.86
C PHE A 325 -17.74 13.16 -39.70
N ALA A 326 -17.59 13.11 -41.02
CA ALA A 326 -18.46 13.82 -41.95
C ALA A 326 -19.92 13.32 -41.86
N GLY A 327 -20.88 14.25 -41.79
CA GLY A 327 -22.32 13.94 -41.69
C GLY A 327 -22.79 13.53 -40.28
N GLN A 328 -21.97 13.71 -39.25
CA GLN A 328 -22.30 13.36 -37.88
C GLN A 328 -23.34 14.33 -37.27
N THR A 329 -24.43 13.77 -36.73
CA THR A 329 -25.46 14.48 -35.95
C THR A 329 -25.30 14.20 -34.46
N GLU A 330 -25.89 15.05 -33.60
CA GLU A 330 -25.93 14.85 -32.15
C GLU A 330 -26.52 13.49 -31.75
N ALA A 331 -27.65 13.10 -32.36
CA ALA A 331 -28.28 11.80 -32.13
C ALA A 331 -27.35 10.63 -32.49
N ASN A 332 -26.60 10.74 -33.59
CA ASN A 332 -25.63 9.73 -33.99
C ASN A 332 -24.46 9.64 -33.00
N VAL A 333 -24.05 10.76 -32.38
CA VAL A 333 -22.97 10.76 -31.38
C VAL A 333 -23.41 10.04 -30.11
N ALA A 334 -24.60 10.35 -29.59
CA ALA A 334 -25.16 9.70 -28.41
C ALA A 334 -25.35 8.19 -28.63
N ALA A 335 -25.88 7.80 -29.79
CA ALA A 335 -26.10 6.39 -30.12
C ALA A 335 -24.79 5.57 -30.17
N ARG A 336 -23.65 6.20 -30.50
CA ARG A 336 -22.35 5.51 -30.57
C ARG A 336 -21.79 5.09 -29.22
N VAL A 337 -22.08 5.85 -28.16
CA VAL A 337 -21.54 5.55 -26.81
C VAL A 337 -22.48 4.69 -25.99
N LEU A 338 -23.77 4.65 -26.32
CA LEU A 338 -24.78 3.92 -25.56
C LEU A 338 -24.44 2.43 -25.34
N PRO A 339 -23.93 1.66 -26.32
CA PRO A 339 -23.50 0.28 -26.08
C PRO A 339 -22.35 0.19 -25.06
N THR A 340 -21.42 1.14 -25.10
CA THR A 340 -20.31 1.23 -24.16
C THR A 340 -20.80 1.57 -22.75
N VAL A 341 -21.71 2.55 -22.62
CA VAL A 341 -22.35 2.92 -21.35
C VAL A 341 -23.04 1.71 -20.72
N ARG A 342 -23.90 1.01 -21.46
CA ARG A 342 -24.58 -0.20 -20.97
C ARG A 342 -23.61 -1.31 -20.56
N TRP A 343 -22.54 -1.47 -21.31
CA TRP A 343 -21.49 -2.43 -20.96
C TRP A 343 -20.77 -2.02 -19.67
N MET A 344 -20.46 -0.73 -19.49
CA MET A 344 -19.86 -0.21 -18.27
C MET A 344 -20.78 -0.41 -17.05
N GLU A 345 -22.08 -0.11 -17.18
CA GLU A 345 -23.09 -0.36 -16.15
C GLU A 345 -23.15 -1.84 -15.75
N SER A 346 -23.09 -2.76 -16.72
CA SER A 346 -23.07 -4.21 -16.45
C SER A 346 -21.85 -4.66 -15.64
N ARG A 347 -20.70 -4.01 -15.84
CA ARG A 347 -19.46 -4.28 -15.08
C ARG A 347 -19.54 -3.74 -13.67
N LEU A 348 -20.06 -2.52 -13.50
CA LEU A 348 -20.27 -1.91 -12.19
C LEU A 348 -21.26 -2.71 -11.34
N ALA A 349 -22.33 -3.21 -11.96
CA ALA A 349 -23.30 -4.07 -11.31
C ALA A 349 -22.73 -5.42 -10.85
N ALA A 350 -21.60 -5.87 -11.41
CA ALA A 350 -20.92 -7.11 -11.01
C ALA A 350 -19.87 -6.88 -9.91
N ALA A 351 -19.41 -5.65 -9.71
CA ALA A 351 -18.33 -5.29 -8.79
C ALA A 351 -18.83 -4.76 -7.42
N GLU A 352 -20.13 -4.86 -7.12
CA GLU A 352 -20.77 -4.31 -5.90
C GLU A 352 -20.52 -2.80 -5.68
N GLY A 353 -20.35 -2.03 -6.75
CA GLY A 353 -20.21 -0.56 -6.71
C GLY A 353 -18.80 -0.05 -7.00
N LEU A 354 -18.59 1.26 -6.81
CA LEU A 354 -17.34 1.99 -7.12
C LEU A 354 -16.35 2.04 -5.93
N GLY A 355 -16.43 1.09 -5.00
CA GLY A 355 -15.63 1.09 -3.76
C GLY A 355 -14.13 0.86 -3.99
N GLU A 356 -13.31 1.65 -3.27
CA GLU A 356 -11.84 1.80 -3.32
C GLU A 356 -11.01 0.52 -3.47
#